data_AF-A0A371CN61-F1
#
_entry.id   AF-A0A371CN61-F1
#
_cell.length_a   1.000
_cell.length_b   1.000
_cell.length_c   1.000
_cell.angle_alpha   90.00
_cell.angle_beta   90.00
_cell.angle_gamma   90.00
#
_symmetry.space_group_name_H-M   'P 1'
#
loop_
_entity.id
_entity.type
_entity.pdbx_description
1 polymer ?
#
loop_
_entity_poly.entity_id
_entity_poly.type
_entity_poly.pdbx_seq_one_letter_code
_entity_poly.pdbx_strand_id
1 'polypeptide(L)' 'LIFLPPYSPDFNLIEEAFSCPIVRGTVKYHIRCHGDPCNLGGLPEVRLMETCMVAVTAEKAQGWYRHSGY' A
#
# COMPACT_ATOMS: atom_id res chain seq x y z
N LEU A 1 -19.97 -8.47 1.44
CA LEU A 1 -19.11 -7.77 2.41
C LEU A 1 -18.47 -8.81 3.31
N ILE A 2 -17.15 -8.85 3.35
CA ILE A 2 -16.39 -9.71 4.27
C ILE A 2 -16.27 -8.94 5.59
N PHE A 3 -16.53 -9.60 6.72
CA PHE A 3 -16.35 -9.01 8.03
C PHE A 3 -14.87 -8.93 8.37
N LEU A 4 -14.34 -7.72 8.56
CA LEU A 4 -12.98 -7.48 9.04
C LEU A 4 -13.04 -7.19 10.55
N PRO A 5 -12.42 -8.01 11.41
CA PRO A 5 -12.38 -7.72 12.84
C PRO A 5 -11.62 -6.41 13.11
N PRO A 6 -11.99 -5.67 14.17
CA PRO A 6 -11.27 -4.46 14.55
C PRO A 6 -9.80 -4.76 14.83
N TYR A 7 -8.91 -3.82 14.51
CA TYR A 7 -7.45 -3.92 14.68
C TYR A 7 -6.82 -5.16 14.03
N SER A 8 -7.37 -5.62 12.89
CA SER A 8 -6.83 -6.75 12.14
C SER A 8 -6.23 -6.31 10.80
N PRO A 9 -5.13 -5.54 10.80
CA PRO A 9 -4.48 -5.07 9.57
C PRO A 9 -3.94 -6.24 8.73
N ASP A 10 -3.56 -7.35 9.37
CA ASP A 10 -3.06 -8.55 8.70
C ASP A 10 -4.10 -9.25 7.81
N PHE A 11 -5.39 -9.00 8.01
CA PHE A 11 -6.47 -9.52 7.16
C PHE A 11 -6.92 -8.51 6.09
N ASN A 12 -6.26 -7.35 6.02
CA ASN A 12 -6.56 -6.30 5.06
C ASN A 12 -5.47 -6.24 3.97
N LEU A 13 -5.82 -6.71 2.78
CA LEU A 13 -4.98 -6.71 1.57
C LEU A 13 -4.30 -5.38 1.25
N ILE A 14 -4.92 -4.26 1.63
CA ILE A 14 -4.37 -2.92 1.41
C ILE A 14 -3.06 -2.72 2.18
N GLU A 15 -2.93 -3.30 3.37
CA GLU A 15 -1.73 -3.19 4.21
C GLU A 15 -0.53 -3.88 3.55
N GLU A 16 -0.74 -5.03 2.91
CA GLU A 16 0.30 -5.73 2.14
C GLU A 16 0.72 -4.92 0.90
N ALA A 17 -0.25 -4.31 0.21
CA ALA A 17 0.02 -3.45 -0.94
C ALA A 17 0.87 -2.22 -0.57
N PHE A 18 0.55 -1.53 0.54
CA PHE A 18 1.34 -0.40 1.03
C PHE A 18 2.67 -0.82 1.66
N SER A 19 2.77 -2.05 2.16
CA SER A 19 4.02 -2.65 2.65
C SER A 19 4.96 -3.08 1.52
N CYS A 20 4.46 -3.16 0.27
CA CYS A 20 5.28 -3.46 -0.90
C CYS A 20 6.50 -2.53 -0.95
N PRO A 21 7.74 -3.05 -1.09
CA PRO A 21 8.97 -2.26 -0.92
C PRO A 21 9.03 -1.02 -1.81
N ILE A 22 8.53 -1.12 -3.04
CA ILE A 22 8.52 -0.04 -4.02
C ILE A 22 7.55 1.07 -3.59
N VAL A 23 6.30 0.70 -3.25
CA VAL A 23 5.27 1.65 -2.79
C VAL A 23 5.71 2.34 -1.50
N ARG A 24 6.14 1.54 -0.51
CA ARG A 24 6.66 2.03 0.76
C ARG A 24 7.87 2.95 0.57
N GLY A 25 8.77 2.60 -0.35
CA GLY A 25 9.94 3.39 -0.71
C GLY A 25 9.56 4.76 -1.26
N THR A 26 8.63 4.80 -2.22
CA THR A 26 8.12 6.05 -2.81
C THR A 26 7.47 6.96 -1.77
N VAL A 27 6.60 6.42 -0.92
CA VAL A 27 5.94 7.20 0.14
C VAL A 27 6.98 7.75 1.13
N LYS A 28 7.89 6.89 1.62
CA LYS A 28 8.97 7.32 2.53
C LYS A 28 9.89 8.36 1.90
N TYR A 29 10.26 8.19 0.63
CA TYR A 29 11.08 9.15 -0.09
C TYR A 29 10.40 10.50 -0.17
N HIS A 30 9.11 10.52 -0.54
CA HIS A 30 8.33 11.74 -0.62
C HIS A 30 8.26 12.46 0.74
N ILE A 31 7.94 11.74 1.81
CA ILE A 31 7.91 12.31 3.17
C ILE A 31 9.28 12.89 3.55
N ARG A 32 10.39 12.22 3.20
CA ARG A 32 11.75 12.73 3.47
C ARG A 32 12.08 14.00 2.70
N CYS A 33 11.59 14.14 1.47
CA CYS A 33 11.83 15.32 0.63
C CYS A 33 10.92 16.50 0.98
N HIS A 34 9.71 16.23 1.46
CA HIS A 34 8.68 17.26 1.67
C HIS A 34 8.35 17.51 3.15
N GLY A 35 8.94 16.74 4.08
CA GLY A 35 8.96 16.99 5.51
C GLY A 35 7.66 16.70 6.25
N ASP A 36 6.52 16.69 5.57
CA ASP A 36 5.21 16.52 6.21
C ASP A 36 4.57 15.15 5.85
N PRO A 37 4.42 14.25 6.82
CA PRO A 37 3.81 12.93 6.62
C PRO A 37 2.28 12.98 6.48
N CYS A 38 1.64 14.11 6.81
CA CYS A 38 0.20 14.32 6.70
C CYS A 38 -0.17 15.01 5.37
N ASN A 39 0.79 15.65 4.71
CA ASN A 39 0.66 16.32 3.44
C ASN A 39 1.04 15.36 2.30
N LEU A 40 0.36 14.21 2.26
CA LEU A 40 0.35 13.38 1.05
C LEU A 40 -0.26 14.12 -0.15
N GLY A 41 -0.95 15.25 0.05
CA GLY A 41 -1.41 16.11 -1.03
C GLY A 41 -0.29 16.69 -1.90
N GLY A 42 0.96 16.72 -1.39
CA GLY A 42 2.15 17.03 -2.18
C GLY A 42 2.64 15.87 -3.04
N LEU A 43 2.30 14.62 -2.71
CA LEU A 43 2.57 13.46 -3.54
C LEU A 43 1.48 13.45 -4.62
N PRO A 44 1.83 13.61 -5.91
CA PRO A 44 0.80 13.54 -6.95
C PRO A 44 0.14 12.17 -6.84
N GLU A 45 -1.16 12.15 -6.54
CA GLU A 45 -1.97 10.93 -6.39
C GLU A 45 -1.75 9.97 -7.57
N VAL A 46 -1.62 10.55 -8.77
CA VAL A 46 -1.25 9.87 -10.01
C VAL A 46 0.05 9.07 -9.87
N ARG A 47 1.12 9.65 -9.31
CA ARG A 47 2.40 8.95 -9.10
C ARG A 47 2.27 7.80 -8.11
N LEU A 48 1.47 7.97 -7.06
CA LEU A 48 1.22 6.90 -6.11
C LEU A 48 0.47 5.76 -6.78
N MET A 49 -0.59 6.07 -7.54
CA MET A 49 -1.33 5.08 -8.33
C MET A 49 -0.44 4.37 -9.35
N GLU A 50 0.36 5.09 -10.14
CA GLU A 50 1.30 4.50 -11.11
C GLU A 50 2.30 3.57 -10.42
N THR A 51 2.84 3.99 -9.27
CA THR A 51 3.75 3.15 -8.47
C THR A 51 3.05 1.88 -8.02
N CYS A 52 1.82 1.97 -7.53
CA CYS A 52 1.03 0.80 -7.13
C CYS A 52 0.75 -0.13 -8.31
N MET A 53 0.35 0.41 -9.46
CA MET A 53 0.06 -0.38 -10.67
C MET A 53 1.28 -1.16 -11.17
N VAL A 54 2.48 -0.61 -11.03
CA VAL A 54 3.73 -1.29 -11.41
C VAL A 54 4.20 -2.27 -10.34
N ALA A 55 4.02 -1.92 -9.05
CA ALA A 55 4.59 -2.70 -7.95
C ALA A 55 3.72 -3.89 -7.52
N VAL A 56 2.40 -3.77 -7.64
CA VAL A 56 1.41 -4.78 -7.24
C VAL A 56 1.05 -5.64 -8.45
N THR A 57 1.74 -6.76 -8.61
CA THR A 57 1.44 -7.73 -9.66
C THR A 57 0.28 -8.65 -9.26
N ALA A 58 -0.38 -9.27 -10.24
CA ALA A 58 -1.46 -10.23 -9.99
C ALA A 58 -0.98 -11.41 -9.11
N GLU A 59 0.24 -11.89 -9.32
CA GLU A 59 0.84 -12.97 -8.52
C GLU A 59 1.00 -12.57 -7.05
N LYS A 60 1.47 -11.35 -6.78
CA LYS A 60 1.58 -10.82 -5.41
C LYS A 60 0.19 -10.71 -4.77
N ALA A 61 -0.77 -10.15 -5.49
CA ALA A 61 -2.13 -9.99 -5.00
C ALA A 61 -2.77 -11.34 -4.64
N GLN A 62 -2.57 -12.38 -5.45
CA GLN A 62 -3.03 -13.73 -5.12
C GLN A 62 -2.33 -14.31 -3.89
N GLY A 63 -1.03 -14.10 -3.75
CA GLY A 63 -0.27 -14.51 -2.56
C GLY A 63 -0.79 -13.86 -1.28
N TRP A 64 -1.03 -12.55 -1.33
CA TRP A 64 -1.57 -11.75 -0.23
C TRP A 64 -3.00 -12.15 0.14
N TYR A 65 -3.84 -12.41 -0.87
CA TYR A 65 -5.19 -12.92 -0.66
C TYR A 65 -5.20 -14.21 0.15
N ARG A 66 -4.34 -15.16 -0.23
CA ARG A 66 -4.16 -16.41 0.51
C ARG A 66 -3.53 -16.19 1.90
N HIS A 67 -2.59 -15.27 2.02
CA HIS A 67 -1.93 -14.94 3.29
C HIS A 67 -2.89 -14.32 4.30
N SER A 68 -3.79 -13.45 3.83
CA SER A 68 -4.88 -12.83 4.59
C SER A 68 -6.00 -13.82 4.97
N GLY A 69 -5.91 -15.10 4.56
CA GLY A 69 -6.85 -16.15 4.93
C GLY A 69 -8.09 -16.24 4.05
N TYR A 70 -8.05 -15.69 2.84
CA TYR A 70 -9.14 -15.74 1.86
C TYR A 70 -8.95 -16.79 0.76
#